data_AF-A0A7C1NHH6-F1
#
_entry.id   AF-A0A7C1NHH6-F1
#
_cell.length_a   1.000
_cell.length_b   1.000
_cell.length_c   1.000
_cell.angle_alpha   90.00
_cell.angle_beta   90.00
_cell.angle_gamma   90.00
#
_symmetry.space_group_name_H-M   'P 1'
#
loop_
_entity.id
_entity.type
_entity.pdbx_description
1 polymer ?
#
loop_
_entity_poly.entity_id
_entity_poly.type
_entity_poly.pdbx_seq_one_letter_code
_entity_poly.pdbx_strand_id
1 'polypeptide(L)'
;MRITLHQAVPKLSPPMMLTPIVRHGILLGVIAMTITLTRKRIRMSRQEFEQLPEGPPFYDYIQGEAIEVNRPTGEHNQVVVWLASRLWDYVRQNRLGDVWADINVELPTSDIVGPDVVYLTWEHLDRYVKSRGYIVGVPDLVVEVLSPSTASYDRSDKLDAYRRAGVPWVWLVDPYALTVEEYRWTPDGYLLVAVTPPTQPFQPKLFPTLRLELGDTFAAERVNESGSSPQTSG
;
A
#
# COMPACT_ATOMS: atom_id res chain seq x y z
N MET A 1 30.30 53.56 17.34
CA MET A 1 30.91 52.23 17.44
C MET A 1 30.02 51.25 16.68
N ARG A 2 30.37 50.92 15.43
CA ARG A 2 29.63 49.98 14.56
C ARG A 2 30.33 48.62 14.67
N ILE A 3 29.62 47.57 15.06
CA ILE A 3 30.12 46.19 15.02
C ILE A 3 29.18 45.42 14.11
N THR A 4 29.67 45.08 12.92
CA THR A 4 28.99 44.22 11.95
C THR A 4 29.54 42.80 12.15
N LEU A 5 28.72 41.86 12.60
CA LEU A 5 29.09 40.44 12.58
C LEU A 5 28.68 39.83 11.24
N HIS A 6 29.66 39.49 10.41
CA HIS A 6 29.49 38.54 9.31
C HIS A 6 29.65 37.12 9.86
N GLN A 7 28.66 36.26 9.67
CA GLN A 7 28.83 34.81 9.80
C GLN A 7 28.88 34.19 8.41
N ALA A 8 29.97 33.46 8.15
CA ALA A 8 30.23 32.75 6.92
C ALA A 8 29.55 31.38 6.93
N VAL A 9 28.89 31.01 5.83
CA VAL A 9 28.33 29.67 5.60
C VAL A 9 29.43 28.77 5.01
N PRO A 10 29.65 27.54 5.50
CA PRO A 10 30.69 26.67 4.96
C PRO A 10 30.28 26.08 3.60
N LYS A 11 31.21 26.12 2.63
CA LYS A 11 31.08 25.46 1.31
C LYS A 11 31.20 23.94 1.48
N LEU A 12 30.18 23.19 1.05
CA LEU A 12 30.28 21.74 0.86
C LEU A 12 31.19 21.43 -0.34
N SER A 13 32.09 20.46 -0.18
CA SER A 13 32.90 19.90 -1.27
C SER A 13 32.05 19.03 -2.19
N PRO A 14 32.32 19.00 -3.51
CA PRO A 14 31.58 18.15 -4.43
C PRO A 14 31.95 16.66 -4.25
N PRO A 15 31.03 15.72 -4.55
CA PRO A 15 31.31 14.30 -4.43
C PRO A 15 32.27 13.81 -5.52
N MET A 16 33.14 12.90 -5.10
CA MET A 16 34.15 12.22 -5.92
C MET A 16 33.45 11.26 -6.91
N MET A 17 33.61 11.50 -8.21
CA MET A 17 33.10 10.60 -9.24
C MET A 17 34.03 9.38 -9.38
N LEU A 18 33.52 8.20 -9.03
CA LEU A 18 34.12 6.92 -9.42
C LEU A 18 33.63 6.57 -10.83
N THR A 19 34.57 6.36 -11.75
CA THR A 19 34.31 5.98 -13.14
C THR A 19 33.82 4.52 -13.22
N PRO A 20 32.80 4.21 -14.06
CA PRO A 20 32.35 2.83 -14.24
C PRO A 20 33.27 2.09 -15.22
N ILE A 21 33.76 0.92 -14.80
CA ILE A 21 34.38 -0.06 -15.68
C ILE A 21 33.25 -0.84 -16.37
N VAL A 22 33.10 -0.66 -17.68
CA VAL A 22 32.10 -1.37 -18.49
C VAL A 22 32.62 -2.76 -18.84
N ARG A 23 31.92 -3.81 -18.40
CA ARG A 23 31.98 -5.14 -19.04
C ARG A 23 30.57 -5.62 -19.37
N HIS A 24 30.29 -5.64 -20.66
CA HIS A 24 29.24 -6.33 -21.42
C HIS A 24 28.22 -7.20 -20.65
N GLY A 25 26.93 -6.87 -20.81
CA GLY A 25 25.84 -7.84 -20.64
C GLY A 25 24.50 -7.23 -20.18
N ILE A 26 23.61 -6.97 -21.15
CA ILE A 26 22.15 -6.79 -21.01
C ILE A 26 21.68 -5.49 -20.32
N LEU A 27 21.36 -4.52 -21.18
CA LEU A 27 20.61 -3.30 -20.88
C LEU A 27 19.10 -3.59 -21.00
N LEU A 28 18.38 -3.57 -19.88
CA LEU A 28 16.96 -3.19 -19.80
C LEU A 28 16.67 -2.83 -18.33
N GLY A 29 17.31 -1.75 -17.90
CA GLY A 29 16.94 -1.08 -16.66
C GLY A 29 15.67 -0.27 -16.89
N VAL A 30 14.53 -0.78 -16.46
CA VAL A 30 13.38 0.07 -16.18
C VAL A 30 13.71 0.78 -14.87
N ILE A 31 14.23 2.00 -14.98
CA ILE A 31 14.39 2.88 -13.84
C ILE A 31 12.98 3.28 -13.42
N ALA A 32 12.39 2.56 -12.45
CA ALA A 32 11.24 3.05 -11.73
C ALA A 32 11.71 4.33 -11.00
N MET A 33 11.35 5.49 -11.56
CA MET A 33 11.67 6.77 -10.98
C MET A 33 10.79 6.95 -9.73
N THR A 34 11.30 6.49 -8.57
CA THR A 34 10.62 6.67 -7.28
C THR A 34 10.65 8.16 -6.93
N ILE A 35 9.60 8.89 -7.30
CA ILE A 35 9.38 10.23 -6.76
C ILE A 35 8.98 10.04 -5.30
N THR A 36 9.92 10.28 -4.37
CA THR A 36 9.60 10.35 -2.94
C THR A 36 8.82 11.64 -2.71
N LEU A 37 7.50 11.60 -2.84
CA LEU A 37 6.63 12.69 -2.42
C LEU A 37 6.56 12.65 -0.89
N THR A 38 7.23 13.60 -0.23
CA THR A 38 7.07 13.79 1.21
C THR A 38 5.63 14.20 1.49
N ARG A 39 4.84 13.29 2.08
CA ARG A 39 3.45 13.57 2.49
C ARG A 39 3.40 14.66 3.55
N LYS A 40 2.38 15.51 3.49
CA LYS A 40 2.14 16.52 4.52
C LYS A 40 1.81 15.81 5.83
N ARG A 41 2.54 16.16 6.89
CA ARG A 41 2.34 15.64 8.25
C ARG A 41 2.00 16.79 9.19
N ILE A 42 0.95 16.61 9.98
CA ILE A 42 0.51 17.60 10.96
C ILE A 42 0.48 16.91 12.32
N ARG A 43 1.33 17.36 13.24
CA ARG A 43 1.29 16.91 14.64
C ARG A 43 -0.01 17.38 15.28
N MET A 44 -0.80 16.44 15.82
CA MET A 44 -2.02 16.76 16.55
C MET A 44 -2.41 15.64 17.52
N SER A 45 -3.16 16.00 18.55
CA SER A 45 -3.79 15.03 19.45
C SER A 45 -4.88 14.23 18.74
N ARG A 46 -5.24 13.09 19.31
CA ARG A 46 -6.30 12.24 18.78
C ARG A 46 -7.65 12.96 18.77
N GLN A 47 -7.92 13.73 19.83
CA GLN A 47 -9.16 14.50 19.94
C GLN A 47 -9.26 15.60 18.87
N GLU A 48 -8.13 16.22 18.48
CA GLU A 48 -8.09 17.18 17.38
C GLU A 48 -8.27 16.49 16.03
N PHE A 49 -7.67 15.31 15.83
CA PHE A 49 -7.83 14.51 14.62
C PHE A 49 -9.29 14.12 14.38
N GLU A 50 -9.99 13.65 15.42
CA GLU A 50 -11.41 13.27 15.34
C GLU A 50 -12.34 14.45 15.06
N GLN A 51 -11.87 15.69 15.21
CA GLN A 51 -12.62 16.91 14.88
C GLN A 51 -12.32 17.44 13.46
N LEU A 52 -11.42 16.79 12.71
CA LEU A 52 -11.21 17.15 11.32
C LEU A 52 -12.50 16.94 10.51
N PRO A 53 -12.78 17.83 9.54
CA PRO A 53 -13.96 17.69 8.71
C PRO A 53 -13.91 16.37 7.93
N GLU A 54 -15.06 15.71 7.80
CA GLU A 54 -15.19 14.58 6.89
C GLU A 54 -14.97 15.04 5.44
N GLY A 55 -14.22 14.25 4.67
CA GLY A 55 -13.92 14.54 3.27
C GLY A 55 -12.48 14.97 3.03
N PRO A 56 -12.13 15.36 1.79
CA PRO A 56 -10.77 15.67 1.42
C PRO A 56 -10.28 17.00 2.05
N PRO A 57 -8.98 17.10 2.35
CA PRO A 57 -7.96 16.05 2.29
C PRO A 57 -8.19 14.94 3.31
N PHE A 58 -7.90 13.70 2.92
CA PHE A 58 -8.00 12.53 3.81
C PHE A 58 -6.70 12.31 4.57
N TYR A 59 -6.78 11.67 5.74
CA TYR A 59 -5.62 11.49 6.60
C TYR A 59 -5.63 10.11 7.27
N ASP A 60 -4.46 9.50 7.34
CA ASP A 60 -4.16 8.50 8.36
C ASP A 60 -3.68 9.21 9.62
N TYR A 61 -3.94 8.63 10.79
CA TYR A 61 -3.41 9.07 12.08
C TYR A 61 -2.44 8.04 12.63
N ILE A 62 -1.14 8.35 12.62
CA ILE A 62 -0.10 7.43 13.08
C ILE A 62 0.82 8.15 14.05
N GLN A 63 1.02 7.56 15.24
CA GLN A 63 1.93 8.07 16.28
C GLN A 63 1.71 9.54 16.67
N GLY A 64 0.47 10.00 16.54
CA GLY A 64 0.06 11.37 16.82
C GLY A 64 0.35 12.38 15.73
N GLU A 65 0.49 11.93 14.50
CA GLU A 65 0.54 12.77 13.30
C GLU A 65 -0.63 12.43 12.38
N ALA A 66 -1.31 13.46 11.85
CA ALA A 66 -2.19 13.31 10.70
C ALA A 66 -1.34 13.36 9.43
N ILE A 67 -1.34 12.28 8.67
CA ILE A 67 -0.54 12.08 7.46
C ILE A 67 -1.48 12.11 6.26
N GLU A 68 -1.30 13.10 5.38
CA GLU A 68 -2.21 13.29 4.24
C GLU A 68 -2.14 12.10 3.27
N VAL A 69 -3.32 11.54 2.97
CA VAL A 69 -3.49 10.50 1.97
C VAL A 69 -4.18 11.04 0.72
N ASN A 70 -3.51 10.86 -0.42
CA ASN A 70 -4.07 11.21 -1.72
C ASN A 70 -5.24 10.28 -2.05
N ARG A 71 -6.20 10.78 -2.85
CA ARG A 71 -7.19 9.88 -3.44
C ARG A 71 -6.49 8.85 -4.35
N PRO A 72 -6.92 7.59 -4.31
CA PRO A 72 -6.44 6.58 -5.24
C PRO A 72 -6.76 6.97 -6.70
N THR A 73 -5.89 6.56 -7.63
CA THR A 73 -6.14 6.72 -9.07
C THR A 73 -7.22 5.74 -9.53
N GLY A 74 -7.81 5.98 -10.70
CA GLY A 74 -8.79 5.04 -11.27
C GLY A 74 -8.23 3.63 -11.47
N GLU A 75 -6.98 3.52 -11.95
CA GLU A 75 -6.26 2.26 -12.11
C GLU A 75 -6.05 1.54 -10.77
N HIS A 76 -5.59 2.26 -9.73
CA HIS A 76 -5.42 1.70 -8.39
C HIS A 76 -6.76 1.17 -7.84
N ASN A 77 -7.83 1.96 -7.96
CA ASN A 77 -9.16 1.53 -7.53
C ASN A 77 -9.67 0.29 -8.26
N GLN A 78 -9.37 0.13 -9.56
CA GLN A 78 -9.75 -1.08 -10.29
C GLN A 78 -9.05 -2.33 -9.74
N VAL A 79 -7.77 -2.21 -9.37
CA VAL A 79 -7.03 -3.29 -8.72
C VAL A 79 -7.62 -3.61 -7.35
N VAL A 80 -7.93 -2.60 -6.54
CA VAL A 80 -8.59 -2.78 -5.23
C VAL A 80 -9.94 -3.49 -5.39
N VAL A 81 -10.79 -3.05 -6.31
CA VAL A 81 -12.09 -3.69 -6.58
C VAL A 81 -11.92 -5.14 -7.03
N TRP A 82 -10.97 -5.42 -7.92
CA TRP A 82 -10.69 -6.79 -8.35
C TRP A 82 -10.22 -7.66 -7.18
N LEU A 83 -9.24 -7.21 -6.40
CA LEU A 83 -8.74 -7.93 -5.23
C LEU A 83 -9.84 -8.20 -4.21
N ALA A 84 -10.58 -7.15 -3.82
CA ALA A 84 -11.65 -7.23 -2.86
C ALA A 84 -12.75 -8.20 -3.32
N SER A 85 -13.16 -8.15 -4.60
CA SER A 85 -14.18 -9.08 -5.12
C SER A 85 -13.73 -10.53 -5.11
N ARG A 86 -12.50 -10.83 -5.55
CA ARG A 86 -11.95 -12.19 -5.54
C ARG A 86 -11.81 -12.74 -4.13
N LEU A 87 -11.33 -11.90 -3.21
CA LEU A 87 -11.20 -12.29 -1.81
C LEU A 87 -12.57 -12.47 -1.14
N TRP A 88 -13.51 -11.56 -1.39
CA TRP A 88 -14.88 -11.62 -0.85
C TRP A 88 -15.60 -12.88 -1.32
N ASP A 89 -15.53 -13.21 -2.62
CA ASP A 89 -16.11 -14.43 -3.19
C ASP A 89 -15.56 -15.67 -2.49
N TYR A 90 -14.23 -15.76 -2.38
CA TYR A 90 -13.56 -16.89 -1.72
C TYR A 90 -13.96 -17.01 -0.24
N VAL A 91 -13.92 -15.90 0.50
CA VAL A 91 -14.26 -15.86 1.93
C VAL A 91 -15.71 -16.27 2.16
N ARG A 92 -16.64 -15.80 1.33
CA ARG A 92 -18.07 -16.15 1.41
C ARG A 92 -18.34 -17.61 1.07
N GLN A 93 -17.77 -18.10 -0.03
CA GLN A 93 -17.95 -19.49 -0.46
C GLN A 93 -17.44 -20.49 0.58
N ASN A 94 -16.32 -20.17 1.23
CA ASN A 94 -15.72 -21.02 2.26
C ASN A 94 -16.21 -20.71 3.67
N ARG A 95 -17.16 -19.77 3.83
CA ARG A 95 -17.72 -19.32 5.12
C ARG A 95 -16.62 -18.94 6.12
N LEU A 96 -15.69 -18.09 5.72
CA LEU A 96 -14.54 -17.71 6.53
C LEU A 96 -14.70 -16.38 7.28
N GLY A 97 -15.65 -15.52 6.90
CA GLY A 97 -15.84 -14.21 7.50
C GLY A 97 -16.41 -13.19 6.51
N ASP A 98 -15.92 -11.95 6.57
CA ASP A 98 -16.31 -10.88 5.64
C ASP A 98 -15.11 -10.01 5.22
N VAL A 99 -15.30 -9.26 4.13
CA VAL A 99 -14.25 -8.43 3.50
C VAL A 99 -14.80 -7.03 3.27
N TRP A 100 -13.97 -6.02 3.54
CA TRP A 100 -14.25 -4.61 3.25
C TRP A 100 -13.15 -4.02 2.39
N ALA A 101 -13.49 -3.03 1.59
CA ALA A 101 -12.55 -2.21 0.86
C ALA A 101 -12.68 -0.76 1.32
N ASP A 102 -11.56 -0.03 1.35
CA ASP A 102 -11.49 1.41 1.68
C ASP A 102 -12.24 1.75 2.98
N ILE A 103 -11.81 1.14 4.09
CA ILE A 103 -12.43 1.30 5.42
C ILE A 103 -11.42 1.78 6.45
N ASN A 104 -11.83 2.70 7.32
CA ASN A 104 -11.00 3.11 8.46
C ASN A 104 -10.86 1.97 9.48
N VAL A 105 -9.62 1.73 9.90
CA VAL A 105 -9.26 0.80 10.96
C VAL A 105 -8.63 1.57 12.11
N GLU A 106 -9.29 1.57 13.27
CA GLU A 106 -8.68 2.01 14.52
C GLU A 106 -7.97 0.84 15.20
N LEU A 107 -6.64 0.89 15.20
CA LEU A 107 -5.78 -0.12 15.77
C LEU A 107 -5.68 0.05 17.31
N PRO A 108 -5.33 -1.00 18.07
CA PRO A 108 -5.14 -0.91 19.53
C PRO A 108 -4.06 0.10 19.96
N THR A 109 -3.15 0.47 19.06
CA THR A 109 -2.15 1.53 19.27
C THR A 109 -2.74 2.94 19.26
N SER A 110 -4.06 3.08 19.03
CA SER A 110 -4.77 4.32 18.72
C SER A 110 -4.40 4.95 17.38
N ASP A 111 -3.63 4.25 16.55
CA ASP A 111 -3.44 4.66 15.16
C ASP A 111 -4.74 4.40 14.38
N ILE A 112 -5.10 5.30 13.48
CA ILE A 112 -6.24 5.16 12.57
C ILE A 112 -5.68 5.15 11.16
N VAL A 113 -5.94 4.09 10.41
CA VAL A 113 -5.39 3.89 9.07
C VAL A 113 -6.47 3.46 8.09
N GLY A 114 -6.35 3.87 6.83
CA GLY A 114 -7.18 3.43 5.71
C GLY A 114 -6.46 2.40 4.84
N PRO A 115 -6.54 1.09 5.15
CA PRO A 115 -6.12 0.03 4.23
C PRO A 115 -7.04 -0.13 3.03
N ASP A 116 -6.48 -0.59 1.92
CA ASP A 116 -7.24 -0.80 0.68
C ASP A 116 -8.23 -1.96 0.79
N VAL A 117 -7.84 -3.08 1.40
CA VAL A 117 -8.73 -4.22 1.68
C VAL A 117 -8.48 -4.77 3.08
N VAL A 118 -9.56 -5.12 3.76
CA VAL A 118 -9.54 -5.73 5.09
C VAL A 118 -10.36 -7.00 5.11
N TYR A 119 -9.86 -8.04 5.79
CA TYR A 119 -10.62 -9.25 6.10
C TYR A 119 -10.70 -9.45 7.62
N LEU A 120 -11.90 -9.84 8.07
CA LEU A 120 -12.16 -10.32 9.41
C LEU A 120 -12.80 -11.71 9.34
N THR A 121 -12.35 -12.59 10.21
CA THR A 121 -13.00 -13.88 10.49
C THR A 121 -14.37 -13.67 11.14
N TRP A 122 -15.23 -14.70 11.11
CA TRP A 122 -16.52 -14.65 11.82
C TRP A 122 -16.40 -14.32 13.31
N GLU A 123 -15.35 -14.85 13.96
CA GLU A 123 -15.08 -14.66 15.39
C GLU A 123 -14.71 -13.21 15.73
N HIS A 124 -14.30 -12.43 14.73
CA HIS A 124 -13.79 -11.07 14.89
C HIS A 124 -14.70 -10.01 14.26
N LEU A 125 -15.89 -10.37 13.76
CA LEU A 125 -16.81 -9.41 13.14
C LEU A 125 -17.38 -8.38 14.12
N ASP A 126 -17.34 -8.66 15.43
CA ASP A 126 -17.69 -7.70 16.47
C ASP A 126 -16.77 -6.45 16.46
N ARG A 127 -15.59 -6.55 15.84
CA ARG A 127 -14.69 -5.41 15.60
C ARG A 127 -15.25 -4.41 14.59
N TYR A 128 -16.21 -4.79 13.74
CA TYR A 128 -16.90 -3.84 12.88
C TYR A 128 -17.94 -3.03 13.67
N VAL A 129 -17.63 -1.77 13.92
CA VAL A 129 -18.48 -0.85 14.69
C VAL A 129 -19.38 -0.06 13.72
N LYS A 130 -20.56 -0.61 13.44
CA LYS A 130 -21.53 -0.05 12.48
C LYS A 130 -21.89 1.42 12.72
N SER A 131 -21.97 1.86 13.98
CA SER A 131 -22.29 3.26 14.32
C SER A 131 -21.21 4.26 13.89
N ARG A 132 -19.97 3.80 13.74
CA ARG A 132 -18.83 4.59 13.25
C ARG A 132 -18.50 4.32 11.79
N GLY A 133 -18.88 3.14 11.29
CA GLY A 133 -18.44 2.64 9.98
C GLY A 133 -16.97 2.22 9.96
N TYR A 134 -16.38 1.93 11.13
CA TYR A 134 -14.96 1.61 11.29
C TYR A 134 -14.81 0.15 11.68
N ILE A 135 -13.62 -0.40 11.44
CA ILE A 135 -13.14 -1.56 12.18
C ILE A 135 -12.35 -1.03 13.39
N VAL A 136 -12.70 -1.47 14.59
CA VAL A 136 -12.02 -1.11 15.84
C VAL A 136 -11.40 -2.36 16.43
N GLY A 137 -10.08 -2.44 16.39
CA GLY A 137 -9.31 -3.62 16.75
C GLY A 137 -8.35 -4.05 15.65
N VAL A 138 -7.78 -5.24 15.81
CA VAL A 138 -6.79 -5.81 14.87
C VAL A 138 -7.52 -6.54 13.74
N PRO A 139 -7.29 -6.24 12.45
CA PRO A 139 -7.78 -7.08 11.38
C PRO A 139 -7.08 -8.43 11.28
N ASP A 140 -7.73 -9.44 10.67
CA ASP A 140 -7.09 -10.75 10.43
C ASP A 140 -6.16 -10.72 9.22
N LEU A 141 -6.47 -9.87 8.24
CA LEU A 141 -5.62 -9.53 7.11
C LEU A 141 -5.84 -8.06 6.72
N VAL A 142 -4.75 -7.39 6.40
CA VAL A 142 -4.74 -6.11 5.67
C VAL A 142 -4.06 -6.30 4.31
N VAL A 143 -4.60 -5.68 3.27
CA VAL A 143 -3.97 -5.59 1.96
C VAL A 143 -3.77 -4.12 1.61
N GLU A 144 -2.57 -3.79 1.13
CA GLU A 144 -2.22 -2.50 0.55
C GLU A 144 -1.84 -2.69 -0.91
N VAL A 145 -2.48 -1.93 -1.80
CA VAL A 145 -2.14 -1.86 -3.22
C VAL A 145 -1.21 -0.69 -3.44
N LEU A 146 0.04 -0.99 -3.79
CA LEU A 146 1.08 0.02 -3.94
C LEU A 146 0.80 0.90 -5.16
N SER A 147 0.97 2.20 -4.99
CA SER A 147 1.04 3.17 -6.08
C SER A 147 2.40 3.87 -6.09
N PRO A 148 2.83 4.50 -7.19
CA PRO A 148 4.08 5.26 -7.21
C PRO A 148 4.13 6.36 -6.14
N SER A 149 2.97 6.87 -5.71
CA SER A 149 2.86 7.93 -4.71
C SER A 149 2.76 7.43 -3.27
N THR A 150 2.39 6.16 -3.04
CA THR A 150 2.14 5.59 -1.69
C THR A 150 3.16 4.52 -1.33
N ALA A 151 3.85 3.89 -2.29
CA ALA A 151 4.64 2.69 -2.05
C ALA A 151 5.66 2.80 -0.90
N SER A 152 6.36 3.95 -0.80
CA SER A 152 7.29 4.18 0.32
C SER A 152 6.56 4.23 1.66
N TYR A 153 5.43 4.95 1.72
CA TYR A 153 4.62 5.13 2.92
C TYR A 153 3.97 3.82 3.39
N ASP A 154 3.43 3.05 2.44
CA ASP A 154 2.81 1.75 2.73
C ASP A 154 3.84 0.76 3.28
N ARG A 155 5.07 0.79 2.74
CA ARG A 155 6.20 -0.05 3.18
C ARG A 155 6.88 0.41 4.46
N SER A 156 6.74 1.68 4.84
CA SER A 156 7.32 2.23 6.08
C SER A 156 6.29 2.37 7.18
N ASP A 157 5.49 3.43 7.14
CA ASP A 157 4.68 3.91 8.25
C ASP A 157 3.50 2.97 8.52
N LYS A 158 2.77 2.58 7.46
CA LYS A 158 1.63 1.67 7.60
C LYS A 158 2.08 0.27 7.99
N LEU A 159 3.10 -0.29 7.33
CA LEU A 159 3.64 -1.60 7.70
C LEU A 159 4.14 -1.62 9.15
N ASP A 160 4.79 -0.55 9.63
CA ASP A 160 5.15 -0.44 11.04
C ASP A 160 3.93 -0.30 11.97
N ALA A 161 2.92 0.48 11.60
CA ALA A 161 1.68 0.61 12.38
C ALA A 161 0.98 -0.75 12.54
N TYR A 162 0.85 -1.52 11.44
CA TYR A 162 0.32 -2.88 11.47
C TYR A 162 1.18 -3.81 12.32
N ARG A 163 2.51 -3.72 12.22
CA ARG A 163 3.46 -4.53 13.01
C ARG A 163 3.31 -4.26 14.50
N ARG A 164 3.22 -2.99 14.91
CA ARG A 164 3.04 -2.58 16.32
C ARG A 164 1.67 -2.99 16.85
N ALA A 165 0.64 -2.98 16.00
CA ALA A 165 -0.71 -3.41 16.35
C ALA A 165 -0.90 -4.94 16.38
N GLY A 166 0.00 -5.70 15.75
CA GLY A 166 -0.07 -7.16 15.73
C GLY A 166 -0.99 -7.74 14.67
N VAL A 167 -1.18 -7.05 13.53
CA VAL A 167 -2.00 -7.56 12.41
C VAL A 167 -1.38 -8.86 11.88
N PRO A 168 -2.07 -10.02 11.94
CA PRO A 168 -1.43 -11.32 11.68
C PRO A 168 -0.88 -11.48 10.27
N TRP A 169 -1.57 -10.90 9.27
CA TRP A 169 -1.20 -10.98 7.87
C TRP A 169 -1.29 -9.62 7.19
N VAL A 170 -0.28 -9.31 6.39
CA VAL A 170 -0.28 -8.12 5.52
C VAL A 170 0.14 -8.54 4.12
N TRP A 171 -0.61 -8.12 3.11
CA TRP A 171 -0.21 -8.25 1.71
C TRP A 171 0.15 -6.88 1.15
N LEU A 172 1.33 -6.76 0.54
CA LEU A 172 1.67 -5.62 -0.31
C LEU A 172 1.58 -6.06 -1.76
N VAL A 173 0.63 -5.50 -2.50
CA VAL A 173 0.39 -5.82 -3.91
C VAL A 173 0.96 -4.70 -4.77
N ASP A 174 1.95 -5.01 -5.59
CA ASP A 174 2.45 -4.07 -6.61
C ASP A 174 1.80 -4.39 -7.95
N PRO A 175 0.83 -3.59 -8.41
CA PRO A 175 0.15 -3.83 -9.67
C PRO A 175 1.01 -3.50 -10.90
N TYR A 176 2.04 -2.67 -10.76
CA TYR A 176 2.95 -2.32 -11.86
C TYR A 176 4.00 -3.39 -12.07
N ALA A 177 4.57 -3.89 -10.98
CA ALA A 177 5.51 -4.99 -11.01
C ALA A 177 4.81 -6.36 -11.10
N LEU A 178 3.49 -6.43 -10.91
CA LEU A 178 2.69 -7.68 -10.80
C LEU A 178 3.26 -8.63 -9.75
N THR A 179 3.57 -8.09 -8.57
CA THR A 179 4.12 -8.87 -7.45
C THR A 179 3.26 -8.76 -6.23
N VAL A 180 3.31 -9.79 -5.37
CA VAL A 180 2.71 -9.76 -4.04
C VAL A 180 3.72 -10.20 -3.01
N GLU A 181 3.86 -9.42 -1.96
CA GLU A 181 4.59 -9.76 -0.76
C GLU A 181 3.59 -10.14 0.33
N GLU A 182 3.72 -11.35 0.87
CA GLU A 182 2.92 -11.80 2.00
C GLU A 182 3.77 -11.77 3.27
N TYR A 183 3.37 -10.94 4.22
CA TYR A 183 3.97 -10.83 5.53
C TYR A 183 3.12 -11.54 6.57
N ARG A 184 3.80 -12.24 7.50
CA ARG A 184 3.20 -12.84 8.68
C ARG A 184 3.78 -12.23 9.93
N TRP A 185 2.93 -11.81 10.86
CA TRP A 185 3.39 -11.24 12.13
C TRP A 185 4.05 -12.30 13.02
N THR A 186 5.12 -11.89 13.69
CA THR A 186 5.79 -12.65 14.75
C THR A 186 6.20 -11.70 15.88
N PRO A 187 6.53 -12.21 17.09
CA PRO A 187 7.06 -11.39 18.17
C PRO A 187 8.33 -10.59 17.80
N ASP A 188 9.12 -11.08 16.85
CA ASP A 188 10.35 -10.44 16.37
C ASP A 188 10.11 -9.41 15.25
N GLY A 189 8.86 -9.29 14.77
CA GLY A 189 8.46 -8.44 13.65
C GLY A 189 7.83 -9.23 12.50
N TYR A 190 7.60 -8.55 11.38
CA TYR A 190 7.04 -9.20 10.20
C TYR A 190 8.05 -10.08 9.50
N LEU A 191 7.67 -11.33 9.25
CA LEU A 191 8.38 -12.25 8.37
C LEU A 191 7.77 -12.20 6.97
N LEU A 192 8.58 -11.91 5.95
CA LEU A 192 8.19 -12.06 4.55
C LEU A 192 8.14 -13.56 4.20
N VAL A 193 6.95 -14.14 4.14
CA VAL A 193 6.76 -15.58 3.96
C VAL A 193 6.55 -16.01 2.51
N ALA A 194 6.19 -15.06 1.63
CA ALA A 194 6.13 -15.29 0.20
C ALA A 194 6.40 -13.99 -0.58
N VAL A 195 7.06 -14.15 -1.73
CA VAL A 195 7.13 -13.14 -2.79
C VAL A 195 6.69 -13.84 -4.07
N THR A 196 5.54 -13.45 -4.61
CA THR A 196 5.05 -14.01 -5.86
C THR A 196 5.51 -13.15 -7.04
N PRO A 197 6.24 -13.73 -8.01
CA PRO A 197 6.63 -13.03 -9.22
C PRO A 197 5.47 -12.98 -10.24
N PRO A 198 5.57 -12.15 -11.29
CA PRO A 198 4.51 -11.97 -12.30
C PRO A 198 4.16 -13.22 -13.10
N THR A 199 5.07 -14.19 -13.12
CA THR A 199 4.95 -15.42 -13.90
C THR A 199 4.18 -16.51 -13.17
N GLN A 200 3.75 -16.26 -11.94
CA GLN A 200 3.08 -17.25 -11.11
C GLN A 200 1.83 -16.66 -10.46
N PRO A 201 0.81 -17.48 -10.21
CA PRO A 201 -0.34 -17.06 -9.44
C PRO A 201 0.09 -16.75 -8.01
N PHE A 202 -0.53 -15.75 -7.40
CA PHE A 202 -0.42 -15.58 -5.95
C PHE A 202 -1.32 -16.59 -5.25
N GLN A 203 -0.71 -17.43 -4.42
CA GLN A 203 -1.38 -18.43 -3.59
C GLN A 203 -0.97 -18.16 -2.13
N PRO A 204 -1.76 -17.35 -1.40
CA PRO A 204 -1.40 -16.94 -0.04
C PRO A 204 -1.33 -18.12 0.91
N LYS A 205 -0.39 -18.06 1.86
CA LYS A 205 -0.30 -19.01 2.97
C LYS A 205 -1.53 -18.91 3.88
N LEU A 206 -2.12 -17.72 4.02
CA LEU A 206 -3.37 -17.53 4.78
C LEU A 206 -4.55 -18.28 4.17
N PHE A 207 -4.65 -18.32 2.83
CA PHE A 207 -5.72 -19.01 2.11
C PHE A 207 -5.13 -20.02 1.11
N PRO A 208 -4.72 -21.23 1.55
CA PRO A 208 -3.94 -22.14 0.73
C PRO A 208 -4.62 -22.62 -0.55
N THR A 209 -5.94 -22.45 -0.70
CA THR A 209 -6.69 -22.83 -1.91
C THR A 209 -7.12 -21.63 -2.75
N LEU A 210 -6.90 -20.40 -2.27
CA LEU A 210 -7.11 -19.20 -3.05
C LEU A 210 -5.99 -19.07 -4.09
N ARG A 211 -6.36 -18.68 -5.31
CA ARG A 211 -5.41 -18.42 -6.39
C ARG A 211 -5.80 -17.11 -7.07
N LEU A 212 -4.89 -16.15 -7.05
CA LEU A 212 -5.06 -14.83 -7.63
C LEU A 212 -4.07 -14.64 -8.79
N GLU A 213 -4.61 -14.52 -10.01
CA GLU A 213 -3.82 -14.27 -11.21
C GLU A 213 -3.75 -12.75 -11.43
N LEU A 214 -2.68 -12.10 -10.95
CA LEU A 214 -2.55 -10.64 -11.03
C LEU A 214 -2.57 -10.11 -12.46
N GLY A 215 -2.16 -10.92 -13.45
CA GLY A 215 -2.27 -10.54 -14.86
C GLY A 215 -3.72 -10.27 -15.32
N ASP A 216 -4.72 -10.81 -14.62
CA ASP A 216 -6.13 -10.63 -14.94
C ASP A 216 -6.65 -9.23 -14.56
N THR A 217 -5.93 -8.46 -13.72
CA THR A 217 -6.35 -7.08 -13.39
C THR A 217 -6.29 -6.14 -14.60
N PHE A 218 -5.41 -6.43 -15.57
CA PHE A 218 -5.14 -5.60 -16.75
C PHE A 218 -5.54 -6.23 -18.09
N ALA A 219 -6.09 -7.45 -18.08
CA ALA A 219 -6.38 -8.20 -19.30
C ALA A 219 -7.40 -7.49 -20.24
N ALA A 220 -8.18 -6.53 -19.73
CA ALA A 220 -9.12 -5.76 -20.54
C ALA A 220 -8.44 -4.70 -21.44
N GLU A 221 -7.24 -4.21 -21.11
CA GLU A 221 -6.57 -3.16 -21.90
C GLU A 221 -5.76 -3.70 -23.08
N ARG A 222 -5.22 -4.93 -22.96
CA ARG A 222 -4.39 -5.53 -24.03
C ARG A 222 -5.17 -5.95 -25.27
N VAL A 223 -6.51 -6.01 -25.21
CA VAL A 223 -7.34 -6.35 -26.38
C VAL A 223 -7.52 -5.14 -27.31
N ASN A 224 -7.33 -3.90 -26.82
CA ASN A 224 -7.56 -2.69 -27.61
C ASN A 224 -6.32 -2.16 -28.35
N GLU A 225 -5.11 -2.57 -28.00
CA GLU A 225 -3.89 -2.12 -28.70
C GLU A 225 -3.50 -2.99 -29.92
N SER A 226 -3.99 -4.23 -30.00
CA SER A 226 -3.73 -5.12 -31.15
C SER A 226 -4.74 -4.99 -32.30
N GLY A 227 -5.73 -4.09 -32.20
CA GLY A 227 -6.90 -4.01 -33.08
C GLY A 227 -6.87 -2.92 -34.16
N SER A 228 -5.72 -2.34 -34.51
CA SER A 228 -5.66 -1.29 -35.54
C SER A 228 -4.45 -1.47 -36.48
N SER A 229 -4.54 -2.44 -37.38
CA SER A 229 -3.78 -2.38 -38.64
C SER A 229 -4.55 -1.51 -39.65
N PRO A 230 -3.94 -0.48 -40.25
CA PRO A 230 -4.59 0.27 -41.32
C PRO A 230 -4.72 -0.64 -42.55
N GLN A 231 -5.94 -0.79 -43.05
CA GLN A 231 -6.14 -1.29 -44.41
C GLN A 231 -5.57 -0.26 -45.39
N THR A 232 -4.52 -0.62 -46.11
CA THR A 232 -4.10 0.10 -47.31
C THR A 232 -4.99 -0.34 -48.45
N SER A 233 -5.95 0.50 -48.81
CA SER A 233 -6.70 0.39 -50.07
C SER A 233 -5.81 0.80 -51.24
N GLY A 234 -5.85 0.01 -52.32
CA GLY A 234 -5.24 0.34 -53.61
C GLY A 234 -6.04 1.33 -54.45
#